data_AF-A0AAW4P8X0-F1
#
_entry.id   AF-A0AAW4P8X0-F1
#
_cell.length_a   1.000
_cell.length_b   1.000
_cell.length_c   1.000
_cell.angle_alpha   90.00
_cell.angle_beta   90.00
_cell.angle_gamma   90.00
#
_symmetry.space_group_name_H-M   'P 1'
#
loop_
_entity.id
_entity.type
_entity.pdbx_description
1 polymer ?
#
loop_
_entity_poly.entity_id
_entity_poly.type
_entity_poly.pdbx_seq_one_letter_code
_entity_poly.pdbx_strand_id
1 'polypeptide(L)'
;MRVRDWQDIIGDVMDSGADPGGWRAVGGDRASGIGEDLYVGHPSAGVYQLKTYAKNPFEVQGVGSRVARRIDEDVDPLFPEEGSGLFGVQQAPEDESDAEEKAQNLETVLETHADAPTTPRAMLEDIMDAVDSPAYGPMEFDQYERPDRMDDLTDTFEEAEELLDAEFEDVIEEDVDRGFY
;
A
#
# COMPACT_ATOMS: atom_id res chain seq x y z
N MET A 1 6.57 0.68 18.82
CA MET A 1 6.71 0.83 17.36
C MET A 1 7.96 1.63 17.04
N ARG A 2 8.43 1.62 15.79
CA ARG A 2 9.49 2.54 15.33
C ARG A 2 9.00 3.22 14.06
N VAL A 3 8.86 4.53 14.10
CA VAL A 3 8.54 5.35 12.93
C VAL A 3 9.79 5.46 12.04
N ARG A 4 9.59 5.33 10.73
CA ARG A 4 10.63 5.40 9.70
C ARG A 4 10.05 6.09 8.46
N ASP A 5 10.93 6.39 7.49
CA ASP A 5 10.51 6.85 6.17
C ASP A 5 9.56 5.84 5.51
N TRP A 6 8.57 6.34 4.78
CA TRP A 6 7.58 5.48 4.12
C TRP A 6 8.21 4.49 3.13
N GLN A 7 9.31 4.85 2.47
CA GLN A 7 10.02 3.96 1.54
C GLN A 7 10.70 2.81 2.28
N ASP A 8 11.22 3.04 3.49
CA ASP A 8 11.77 1.97 4.32
C ASP A 8 10.68 0.96 4.71
N ILE A 9 9.45 1.44 4.94
CA ILE A 9 8.31 0.58 5.25
C ILE A 9 7.86 -0.23 4.03
N ILE A 10 7.85 0.38 2.84
CA ILE A 10 7.61 -0.36 1.59
C ILE A 10 8.73 -1.39 1.36
N GLY A 11 9.98 -1.06 1.68
CA GLY A 11 11.11 -2.00 1.72
C GLY A 11 10.81 -3.23 2.58
N ASP A 12 10.34 -3.03 3.81
CA ASP A 12 9.94 -4.13 4.70
C ASP A 12 8.79 -4.99 4.14
N VAL A 13 7.86 -4.40 3.38
CA VAL A 13 6.77 -5.13 2.71
C VAL A 13 7.36 -6.02 1.60
N MET A 14 8.26 -5.48 0.79
CA MET A 14 8.93 -6.20 -0.29
C MET A 14 9.82 -7.34 0.23
N ASP A 15 10.55 -7.10 1.31
CA ASP A 15 11.49 -8.05 1.92
C ASP A 15 10.80 -9.07 2.86
N SER A 16 9.47 -8.99 3.00
CA SER A 16 8.72 -9.83 3.96
C SER A 16 8.78 -11.33 3.64
N GLY A 17 8.98 -11.70 2.37
CA GLY A 17 8.89 -13.08 1.88
C GLY A 17 7.50 -13.69 2.02
N ALA A 18 6.47 -12.85 2.18
CA ALA A 18 5.08 -13.26 2.22
C ALA A 18 4.55 -13.65 0.83
N ASP A 19 3.40 -14.31 0.79
CA ASP A 19 2.74 -14.62 -0.47
C ASP A 19 2.30 -13.32 -1.16
N PRO A 20 2.78 -12.99 -2.37
CA PRO A 20 2.54 -11.68 -2.96
C PRO A 20 1.06 -11.35 -3.20
N GLY A 21 0.23 -12.35 -3.50
CA GLY A 21 -1.22 -12.18 -3.70
C GLY A 21 -2.03 -12.19 -2.40
N GLY A 22 -1.40 -12.43 -1.25
CA GLY A 22 -2.06 -12.46 0.05
C GLY A 22 -2.22 -11.10 0.71
N TRP A 23 -1.72 -10.03 0.09
CA TRP A 23 -1.74 -8.69 0.66
C TRP A 23 -3.08 -7.98 0.41
N ARG A 24 -3.48 -7.13 1.36
CA ARG A 24 -4.72 -6.35 1.30
C ARG A 24 -4.44 -4.93 1.78
N ALA A 25 -5.14 -3.95 1.23
CA ALA A 25 -4.93 -2.55 1.60
C ALA A 25 -6.23 -1.78 1.85
N VAL A 26 -6.15 -0.78 2.72
CA VAL A 26 -7.19 0.23 2.95
C VAL A 26 -6.51 1.59 2.97
N GLY A 27 -6.99 2.55 2.19
CA GLY A 27 -6.44 3.90 2.22
C GLY A 27 -7.45 4.98 1.87
N GLY A 28 -7.10 6.21 2.17
CA GLY A 28 -7.88 7.40 1.83
C GLY A 28 -7.33 8.63 2.51
N ASP A 29 -8.15 9.67 2.57
CA ASP A 29 -7.75 10.93 3.21
C ASP A 29 -7.43 10.73 4.71
N ARG A 30 -6.45 11.50 5.18
CA ARG A 30 -6.18 11.60 6.62
C ARG A 30 -7.38 12.17 7.37
N ALA A 31 -7.59 11.70 8.59
CA ALA A 31 -8.62 12.23 9.49
C ALA A 31 -8.41 13.73 9.79
N SER A 32 -7.15 14.19 9.75
CA SER A 32 -6.80 15.59 9.88
C SER A 32 -5.55 15.95 9.07
N GLY A 33 -5.44 17.22 8.70
CA GLY A 33 -4.29 17.74 7.97
C GLY A 33 -4.34 17.46 6.46
N ILE A 34 -3.17 17.49 5.82
CA ILE A 34 -3.00 17.15 4.40
C ILE A 34 -2.39 15.78 4.25
N GLY A 35 -2.70 15.12 3.13
CA GLY A 35 -2.13 13.83 2.76
C GLY A 35 -3.11 12.68 2.96
N GLU A 36 -2.57 11.50 2.69
CA GLU A 36 -3.25 10.22 2.67
C GLU A 36 -2.74 9.36 3.82
N ASP A 37 -3.58 8.41 4.21
CA ASP A 37 -3.28 7.39 5.19
C ASP A 37 -3.60 6.03 4.56
N LEU A 38 -2.75 5.05 4.83
CA LEU A 38 -2.75 3.77 4.15
C LEU A 38 -2.34 2.66 5.10
N TYR A 39 -3.19 1.64 5.22
CA TYR A 39 -2.87 0.37 5.86
C TYR A 39 -2.65 -0.71 4.81
N VAL A 40 -1.58 -1.48 4.99
CA VAL A 40 -1.24 -2.63 4.15
C VAL A 40 -1.03 -3.83 5.07
N GLY A 41 -1.78 -4.90 4.82
CA GLY A 41 -1.86 -6.07 5.70
C GLY A 41 -1.61 -7.39 4.95
N HIS A 42 -0.88 -8.29 5.60
CA HIS A 42 -0.77 -9.69 5.18
C HIS A 42 -0.89 -10.62 6.39
N PRO A 43 -1.64 -11.75 6.30
CA PRO A 43 -1.87 -12.65 7.43
C PRO A 43 -0.59 -13.08 8.18
N SER A 44 0.49 -13.37 7.44
CA SER A 44 1.78 -13.79 8.01
C SER A 44 2.80 -12.67 8.20
N ALA A 45 2.68 -11.52 7.51
CA ALA A 45 3.64 -10.41 7.60
C ALA A 45 3.17 -9.31 8.56
N GLY A 46 1.90 -9.28 8.93
CA GLY A 46 1.33 -8.29 9.83
C GLY A 46 0.79 -7.07 9.10
N VAL A 47 0.68 -5.96 9.84
CA VAL A 47 0.05 -4.73 9.37
C VAL A 47 1.06 -3.60 9.42
N TYR A 48 1.09 -2.84 8.34
CA TYR A 48 1.92 -1.66 8.14
C TYR A 48 0.99 -0.48 7.90
N GLN A 49 1.34 0.65 8.51
CA GLN A 49 0.65 1.91 8.32
C GLN A 49 1.62 2.92 7.72
N LEU A 50 1.12 3.71 6.78
CA LEU A 50 1.83 4.73 6.03
C LEU A 50 1.00 6.00 6.03
N LYS A 51 1.66 7.14 6.26
CA LYS A 51 1.09 8.48 6.04
C LYS A 51 1.94 9.19 5.01
N THR A 52 1.31 9.65 3.93
CA THR A 52 2.01 10.23 2.78
C THR A 52 1.35 11.52 2.33
N TYR A 53 2.13 12.44 1.77
CA TYR A 53 1.57 13.55 1.00
C TYR A 53 2.41 13.77 -0.26
N ALA A 54 1.72 14.06 -1.36
CA ALA A 54 2.35 14.49 -2.59
C ALA A 54 2.74 15.96 -2.45
N LYS A 55 4.04 16.24 -2.23
CA LYS A 55 4.58 17.61 -2.24
C LYS A 55 4.46 18.21 -3.64
N ASN A 56 4.67 17.38 -4.67
CA ASN A 56 4.42 17.67 -6.07
C ASN A 56 4.19 16.36 -6.85
N PRO A 57 3.80 16.38 -8.13
CA PRO A 57 3.49 15.17 -8.89
C PRO A 57 4.64 14.16 -9.05
N PHE A 58 5.86 14.50 -8.64
CA PHE A 58 7.04 13.65 -8.74
C PHE A 58 7.67 13.31 -7.38
N GLU A 59 7.17 13.90 -6.30
CA GLU A 59 7.77 13.79 -4.97
C GLU A 59 6.67 13.54 -3.93
N VAL A 60 6.74 12.35 -3.32
CA VAL A 60 5.91 11.94 -2.20
C VAL A 60 6.80 11.88 -0.97
N GLN A 61 6.36 12.53 0.10
CA GLN A 61 6.99 12.47 1.42
C GLN A 61 6.07 11.71 2.36
N GLY A 62 6.63 11.07 3.38
CA GLY A 62 5.83 10.22 4.24
C GLY A 62 6.61 9.52 5.33
N VAL A 63 5.86 9.02 6.30
CA VAL A 63 6.36 8.19 7.38
C VAL A 63 5.52 6.93 7.48
N GLY A 64 6.02 5.93 8.17
CA GLY A 64 5.22 4.78 8.51
C GLY A 64 5.80 3.91 9.61
N SER A 65 5.05 2.88 9.96
CA SER A 65 5.47 1.88 10.92
C SER A 65 4.78 0.54 10.70
N ARG A 66 5.37 -0.51 11.28
CA ARG A 66 4.70 -1.80 11.41
C ARG A 66 3.90 -1.81 12.70
N VAL A 67 2.58 -1.72 12.58
CA VAL A 67 1.63 -1.59 13.70
C VAL A 67 1.26 -2.94 14.30
N ALA A 68 1.26 -4.01 13.50
CA ALA A 68 1.06 -5.38 13.96
C ALA A 68 2.04 -6.35 13.32
N ARG A 69 2.45 -7.40 14.05
CA ARG A 69 3.37 -8.44 13.52
C ARG A 69 2.66 -9.54 12.75
N ARG A 70 1.37 -9.70 12.96
CA ARG A 70 0.47 -10.68 12.35
C ARG A 70 -0.94 -10.10 12.39
N ILE A 71 -1.80 -10.60 11.51
CA ILE A 71 -3.23 -10.33 11.57
C ILE A 71 -3.88 -11.43 12.42
N ASP A 72 -4.76 -11.05 13.33
CA ASP A 72 -5.58 -11.96 14.13
C ASP A 72 -7.06 -11.87 13.72
N GLU A 73 -7.93 -12.57 14.43
CA GLU A 73 -9.36 -12.68 14.10
C GLU A 73 -10.12 -11.36 14.25
N ASP A 74 -9.60 -10.42 15.04
CA ASP A 74 -10.20 -9.10 15.24
C ASP A 74 -9.75 -8.11 14.16
N VAL A 75 -8.51 -8.25 13.66
CA VAL A 75 -7.94 -7.38 12.63
C VAL A 75 -8.24 -7.86 11.20
N ASP A 76 -8.33 -9.17 10.94
CA ASP A 76 -8.57 -9.72 9.59
C ASP A 76 -9.83 -9.15 8.90
N PRO A 77 -10.97 -9.01 9.60
CA PRO A 77 -12.19 -8.46 9.00
C PRO A 77 -12.07 -6.99 8.57
N LEU A 78 -11.06 -6.26 9.08
CA LEU A 78 -10.82 -4.86 8.74
C LEU A 78 -10.16 -4.68 7.37
N PHE A 79 -9.70 -5.78 6.73
CA PHE A 79 -9.12 -5.76 5.40
C PHE A 79 -10.09 -6.32 4.36
N PRO A 80 -10.15 -5.74 3.14
CA PRO A 80 -11.06 -6.19 2.10
C PRO A 80 -10.69 -7.56 1.52
N GLU A 81 -11.66 -8.47 1.42
CA GLU A 81 -11.56 -9.65 0.53
C GLU A 81 -11.73 -9.23 -0.94
N GLU A 82 -12.65 -8.28 -1.16
CA GLU A 82 -12.89 -7.58 -2.42
C GLU A 82 -12.86 -6.07 -2.13
N GLY A 83 -12.14 -5.31 -2.95
CA GLY A 83 -11.94 -3.87 -2.77
C GLY A 83 -12.61 -3.03 -3.86
N SER A 84 -12.70 -1.72 -3.64
CA SER A 84 -13.08 -0.75 -4.67
C SER A 84 -12.02 -0.64 -5.79
N GLY A 85 -10.80 -1.08 -5.49
CA GLY A 85 -9.68 -1.15 -6.42
C GLY A 85 -8.71 -2.26 -6.08
N LEU A 86 -7.53 -2.16 -6.68
CA LEU A 86 -6.41 -3.07 -6.51
C LEU A 86 -5.14 -2.24 -6.34
N PHE A 87 -4.17 -2.77 -5.63
CA PHE A 87 -2.85 -2.16 -5.51
C PHE A 87 -1.77 -3.16 -5.91
N GLY A 88 -0.59 -2.63 -6.21
CA GLY A 88 0.60 -3.42 -6.48
C GLY A 88 1.86 -2.60 -6.19
N VAL A 89 2.84 -3.24 -5.56
CA VAL A 89 4.19 -2.70 -5.38
C VAL A 89 5.04 -3.24 -6.52
N GLN A 90 5.85 -2.38 -7.14
CA GLN A 90 6.69 -2.79 -8.27
C GLN A 90 8.15 -2.46 -8.01
N GLN A 91 9.01 -3.41 -8.39
CA GLN A 91 10.45 -3.22 -8.38
C GLN A 91 10.96 -3.10 -9.81
N ALA A 92 12.00 -2.28 -9.99
CA ALA A 92 12.68 -2.22 -11.26
C ALA A 92 13.33 -3.58 -11.56
N PRO A 93 13.42 -3.99 -12.84
CA PRO A 93 14.16 -5.19 -13.21
C PRO A 93 15.61 -5.13 -12.73
N GLU A 94 16.14 -6.27 -12.31
CA GLU A 94 17.52 -6.37 -11.78
C GLU A 94 18.56 -6.11 -12.89
N ASP A 95 18.27 -6.61 -14.08
CA ASP A 95 19.11 -6.46 -15.27
C ASP A 95 18.29 -6.65 -16.57
N GLU A 96 18.98 -6.61 -17.71
CA GLU A 96 18.39 -6.76 -19.04
C GLU A 96 17.71 -8.13 -19.22
N SER A 97 18.28 -9.21 -18.68
CA SER A 97 17.71 -10.55 -18.82
C SER A 97 16.43 -10.70 -17.98
N ASP A 98 16.43 -10.18 -16.76
CA ASP A 98 15.21 -10.11 -15.90
C ASP A 98 14.11 -9.27 -16.58
N ALA A 99 14.47 -8.14 -17.20
CA ALA A 99 13.52 -7.33 -17.94
C ALA A 99 12.91 -8.06 -19.14
N GLU A 100 13.72 -8.83 -19.89
CA GLU A 100 13.25 -9.65 -21.01
C GLU A 100 12.34 -10.79 -20.57
N GLU A 101 12.62 -11.42 -19.43
CA GLU A 101 11.80 -12.49 -18.85
C GLU A 101 10.42 -11.95 -18.43
N LYS A 102 10.38 -10.87 -17.65
CA LYS A 102 9.14 -10.20 -17.23
C LYS A 102 8.30 -9.73 -18.42
N ALA A 103 8.96 -9.23 -19.48
CA ALA A 103 8.25 -8.82 -20.69
C ALA A 103 7.57 -10.00 -21.41
N GLN A 104 8.25 -11.16 -21.51
CA GLN A 104 7.69 -12.37 -22.13
C GLN A 104 6.54 -12.95 -21.30
N ASN A 105 6.68 -12.98 -19.97
CA ASN A 105 5.64 -13.43 -19.06
C ASN A 105 4.39 -12.54 -19.18
N LEU A 106 4.59 -11.22 -19.19
CA LEU A 106 3.51 -10.25 -19.36
C LEU A 106 2.79 -10.41 -20.72
N GLU A 107 3.55 -10.58 -21.81
CA GLU A 107 2.97 -10.84 -23.14
C GLU A 107 2.08 -12.09 -23.13
N THR A 108 2.57 -13.18 -22.54
CA THR A 108 1.83 -14.45 -22.42
C THR A 108 0.53 -14.29 -21.63
N VAL A 109 0.56 -13.55 -20.52
CA VAL A 109 -0.63 -13.24 -19.72
C VAL A 109 -1.65 -12.46 -20.54
N LEU A 110 -1.21 -11.41 -21.23
CA LEU A 110 -2.10 -10.58 -22.05
C LEU A 110 -2.74 -11.37 -23.21
N GLU A 111 -1.98 -12.23 -23.89
CA GLU A 111 -2.52 -13.12 -24.93
C GLU A 111 -3.59 -14.07 -24.36
N THR A 112 -3.30 -14.68 -23.20
CA THR A 112 -4.23 -15.62 -22.53
C THR A 112 -5.57 -14.94 -22.18
N HIS A 113 -5.52 -13.72 -21.64
CA HIS A 113 -6.71 -12.94 -21.29
C HIS A 113 -7.43 -12.35 -22.52
N ALA A 114 -6.73 -12.18 -23.64
CA ALA A 114 -7.36 -11.78 -24.90
C ALA A 114 -8.16 -12.93 -25.53
N ASP A 115 -7.69 -14.17 -25.36
CA ASP A 115 -8.30 -15.37 -25.95
C ASP A 115 -9.44 -15.99 -25.11
N ALA A 116 -9.58 -15.60 -23.83
CA ALA A 116 -10.58 -16.14 -22.91
C ALA A 116 -11.36 -15.06 -22.15
N PRO A 117 -12.61 -15.32 -21.72
CA PRO A 117 -13.31 -14.40 -20.82
C PRO A 117 -12.52 -14.14 -19.54
N THR A 118 -12.31 -12.87 -19.22
CA THR A 118 -11.57 -12.42 -18.03
C THR A 118 -12.36 -11.40 -17.19
N THR A 119 -11.89 -11.13 -15.98
CA THR A 119 -12.31 -10.01 -15.14
C THR A 119 -11.14 -9.03 -14.95
N PRO A 120 -11.40 -7.74 -14.70
CA PRO A 120 -10.33 -6.77 -14.43
C PRO A 120 -9.41 -7.21 -13.30
N ARG A 121 -9.96 -7.86 -12.27
CA ARG A 121 -9.21 -8.39 -11.14
C ARG A 121 -8.28 -9.53 -11.54
N ALA A 122 -8.81 -10.56 -12.21
CA ALA A 122 -8.00 -11.72 -12.62
C ALA A 122 -6.87 -11.30 -13.56
N MET A 123 -7.16 -10.40 -14.51
CA MET A 123 -6.14 -9.87 -15.41
C MET A 123 -5.04 -9.13 -14.66
N LEU A 124 -5.39 -8.27 -13.69
CA LEU A 124 -4.37 -7.51 -12.95
C LEU A 124 -3.54 -8.40 -12.03
N GLU A 125 -4.17 -9.35 -11.32
CA GLU A 125 -3.45 -10.32 -10.47
C GLU A 125 -2.41 -11.09 -11.28
N ASP A 126 -2.78 -11.62 -12.45
CA ASP A 126 -1.83 -12.33 -13.33
C ASP A 126 -0.74 -11.40 -13.91
N ILE A 127 -1.05 -10.12 -14.18
CA ILE A 127 -0.05 -9.14 -14.59
C ILE A 127 0.97 -8.90 -13.47
N MET A 128 0.50 -8.74 -12.23
CA MET A 128 1.37 -8.49 -11.08
C MET A 128 2.26 -9.70 -10.79
N ASP A 129 1.73 -10.92 -10.94
CA ASP A 129 2.50 -12.15 -10.86
C ASP A 129 3.57 -12.22 -11.97
N ALA A 130 3.20 -11.94 -13.22
CA ALA A 130 4.12 -12.01 -14.37
C ALA A 130 5.32 -11.05 -14.30
N VAL A 131 5.21 -9.96 -13.56
CA VAL A 131 6.28 -8.98 -13.36
C VAL A 131 6.97 -9.11 -12.00
N ASP A 132 6.72 -10.23 -11.29
CA ASP A 132 7.26 -10.55 -9.97
C ASP A 132 7.01 -9.45 -8.94
N SER A 133 5.79 -8.91 -8.94
CA SER A 133 5.39 -7.91 -7.93
C SER A 133 5.45 -8.55 -6.54
N PRO A 134 6.19 -7.95 -5.58
CA PRO A 134 6.35 -8.53 -4.25
C PRO A 134 5.11 -8.44 -3.36
N ALA A 135 4.18 -7.54 -3.68
CA ALA A 135 2.94 -7.35 -2.94
C ALA A 135 1.87 -6.74 -3.84
N TYR A 136 0.74 -7.42 -3.97
CA TYR A 136 -0.43 -6.95 -4.69
C TYR A 136 -1.71 -7.54 -4.10
N GLY A 137 -2.84 -6.90 -4.37
CA GLY A 137 -4.13 -7.45 -3.95
C GLY A 137 -5.26 -6.43 -3.87
N PRO A 138 -6.40 -6.80 -3.26
CA PRO A 138 -7.56 -5.93 -3.13
C PRO A 138 -7.24 -4.71 -2.26
N MET A 139 -7.75 -3.57 -2.70
CA MET A 139 -7.66 -2.32 -1.98
C MET A 139 -9.02 -1.67 -1.86
N GLU A 140 -9.38 -1.22 -0.65
CA GLU A 140 -10.42 -0.22 -0.49
C GLU A 140 -9.78 1.15 -0.43
N PHE A 141 -10.04 1.97 -1.44
CA PHE A 141 -9.50 3.32 -1.55
C PHE A 141 -10.60 4.30 -1.95
N ASP A 142 -10.59 5.46 -1.30
CA ASP A 142 -11.32 6.64 -1.74
C ASP A 142 -10.36 7.83 -1.82
N GLN A 143 -10.36 8.50 -2.97
CA GLN A 143 -9.44 9.58 -3.30
C GLN A 143 -9.95 10.98 -2.88
N TYR A 144 -11.18 11.05 -2.39
CA TYR A 144 -11.83 12.30 -1.96
C TYR A 144 -12.37 12.21 -0.54
N GLU A 145 -12.51 11.00 -0.02
CA GLU A 145 -13.09 10.71 1.28
C GLU A 145 -12.23 9.68 2.03
N ARG A 146 -12.64 9.38 3.25
CA ARG A 146 -12.03 8.35 4.09
C ARG A 146 -13.01 7.18 4.20
N PRO A 147 -12.66 5.96 3.76
CA PRO A 147 -13.54 4.80 3.89
C PRO A 147 -13.84 4.44 5.35
N ASP A 148 -15.04 3.92 5.66
CA ASP A 148 -15.41 3.52 7.03
C ASP A 148 -14.42 2.51 7.66
N ARG A 149 -13.89 1.56 6.87
CA ARG A 149 -12.88 0.60 7.36
C ARG A 149 -11.58 1.28 7.79
N MET A 150 -11.27 2.44 7.22
CA MET A 150 -10.12 3.22 7.62
C MET A 150 -10.29 3.74 9.04
N ASP A 151 -11.50 4.19 9.40
CA ASP A 151 -11.82 4.62 10.77
C ASP A 151 -11.72 3.45 11.75
N ASP A 152 -12.25 2.27 11.40
CA ASP A 152 -12.12 1.08 12.24
C ASP A 152 -10.64 0.66 12.46
N LEU A 153 -9.80 0.74 11.43
CA LEU A 153 -8.36 0.48 11.54
C LEU A 153 -7.66 1.52 12.42
N THR A 154 -8.08 2.78 12.30
CA THR A 154 -7.54 3.89 13.10
C THR A 154 -7.86 3.72 14.58
N ASP A 155 -9.11 3.38 14.90
CA ASP A 155 -9.53 3.08 16.26
C ASP A 155 -8.80 1.85 16.81
N THR A 156 -8.55 0.84 15.97
CA THR A 156 -7.82 -0.38 16.36
C THR A 156 -6.35 -0.10 16.67
N PHE A 157 -5.73 0.84 15.95
CA PHE A 157 -4.31 1.18 16.06
C PHE A 157 -4.09 2.62 16.57
N GLU A 158 -4.96 3.13 17.45
CA GLU A 158 -4.96 4.53 17.95
C GLU A 158 -3.58 5.00 18.41
N GLU A 159 -2.85 4.19 19.20
CA GLU A 159 -1.50 4.57 19.67
C GLU A 159 -0.49 4.72 18.52
N ALA A 160 -0.64 3.94 17.45
CA ALA A 160 0.19 4.07 16.25
C ALA A 160 -0.19 5.32 15.46
N GLU A 161 -1.49 5.56 15.34
CA GLU A 161 -2.07 6.71 14.64
C GLU A 161 -1.55 8.02 15.23
N GLU A 162 -1.72 8.21 16.55
CA GLU A 162 -1.30 9.43 17.24
C GLU A 162 0.21 9.69 17.08
N LEU A 163 1.01 8.63 17.17
CA LEU A 163 2.45 8.72 17.01
C LEU A 163 2.85 9.07 15.57
N LEU A 164 2.25 8.42 14.59
CA LEU A 164 2.55 8.67 13.18
C LEU A 164 2.04 10.05 12.74
N ASP A 165 0.89 10.50 13.23
CA ASP A 165 0.38 11.84 12.97
C ASP A 165 1.33 12.91 13.49
N ALA A 166 1.84 12.77 14.72
CA ALA A 166 2.80 13.72 15.28
C ALA A 166 4.10 13.79 14.46
N GLU A 167 4.70 12.64 14.14
CA GLU A 167 5.96 12.60 13.36
C GLU A 167 5.74 13.07 11.92
N PHE A 168 4.56 12.82 11.34
CA PHE A 168 4.25 13.27 9.99
C PHE A 168 3.95 14.77 9.91
N GLU A 169 3.36 15.36 10.96
CA GLU A 169 3.21 16.81 11.07
C GLU A 169 4.56 17.52 11.04
N ASP A 170 5.57 16.97 11.73
CA ASP A 170 6.94 17.50 11.69
C ASP A 170 7.50 17.47 10.25
N VAL A 171 7.34 16.36 9.52
CA VAL A 171 7.77 16.25 8.10
C VAL A 171 7.06 17.28 7.21
N ILE A 172 5.76 17.49 7.40
CA ILE A 172 5.00 18.49 6.64
C ILE A 172 5.49 19.91 6.99
N GLU A 173 5.71 20.22 8.26
CA GLU A 173 6.13 21.56 8.70
C GLU A 173 7.53 21.93 8.21
N GLU A 174 8.43 20.96 8.03
CA GLU A 174 9.75 21.19 7.44
C GLU A 174 9.67 21.62 5.96
N ASP A 175 8.65 21.14 5.24
CA ASP A 175 8.52 21.31 3.79
C ASP A 175 7.44 22.31 3.35
N VAL A 176 6.47 22.59 4.22
CA VAL A 176 5.31 23.44 3.96
C VAL A 176 5.30 24.58 4.98
N ASP A 177 5.76 25.75 4.55
CA ASP A 177 5.52 27.00 5.27
C ASP A 177 3.99 27.23 5.32
N ARG A 178 3.38 27.10 6.51
CA ARG A 178 1.96 27.45 6.73
C ARG A 178 1.81 28.97 6.61
N GLY A 179 1.69 29.44 5.37
CA GLY A 179 1.64 30.86 5.06
C GLY A 179 0.32 31.52 5.47
N PHE A 180 0.36 32.31 6.54
CA PHE A 180 -0.14 33.70 6.54
C PHE A 180 0.77 34.54 7.47
N TYR A 181 1.70 35.29 6.89
CA TYR A 181 2.43 36.41 7.52
C TYR A 181 2.06 37.73 6.83
#